data_AF-A0A7G3ABU6-F1
#
_entry.id   AF-A0A7G3ABU6-F1
#
_cell.length_a   1.000
_cell.length_b   1.000
_cell.length_c   1.000
_cell.angle_alpha   90.00
_cell.angle_beta   90.00
_cell.angle_gamma   90.00
#
_symmetry.space_group_name_H-M   'P 1'
#
loop_
_entity.id
_entity.type
_entity.pdbx_description
1 polymer ?
#
loop_
_entity_poly.entity_id
_entity_poly.type
_entity_poly.pdbx_seq_one_letter_code
_entity_poly.pdbx_strand_id
1 'polypeptide(L)'
;MAFNFPAFTYIVALIADAFLIFFSIFHVIAFDELKTDYKNPIDQCNSLNPLVLPEYLLHFLFNFLFLLAHEWFSLALNIPLIAYHIYRYKTRPVMSGPGLYDPTSIMNADVLSKCQREGWIKLACYLLSFFYYLYGMIYSLIST
;
A
#
# COMPACT_ATOMS: atom_id res chain seq x y z
N MET A 1 2.08 31.40 -11.97
CA MET A 1 3.19 31.02 -11.06
C MET A 1 3.39 29.53 -11.22
N ALA A 2 4.58 29.06 -11.58
CA ALA A 2 4.84 27.70 -12.08
C ALA A 2 4.69 26.55 -11.06
N PHE A 3 4.21 26.84 -9.84
CA PHE A 3 3.97 25.83 -8.81
C PHE A 3 2.49 25.86 -8.41
N ASN A 4 1.71 25.03 -9.10
CA ASN A 4 0.29 24.86 -8.82
C ASN A 4 0.12 23.80 -7.71
N PHE A 5 -0.85 23.98 -6.83
CA PHE A 5 -1.12 23.07 -5.70
C PHE A 5 -1.33 21.59 -6.13
N PRO A 6 -1.96 21.30 -7.29
CA PRO A 6 -2.02 19.94 -7.86
C PRO A 6 -0.65 19.35 -8.19
N ALA A 7 0.25 20.12 -8.80
CA ALA A 7 1.59 19.64 -9.17
C ALA A 7 2.41 19.26 -7.93
N PHE A 8 2.34 20.05 -6.86
CA PHE A 8 2.95 19.70 -5.57
C PHE A 8 2.39 18.40 -4.99
N THR A 9 1.06 18.23 -5.07
CA THR A 9 0.38 17.02 -4.59
C THR A 9 0.83 15.77 -5.34
N TYR A 10 0.92 15.84 -6.68
CA TYR A 10 1.43 14.74 -7.49
C TYR A 10 2.90 14.40 -7.18
N ILE A 11 3.76 15.39 -6.95
CA ILE A 11 5.17 15.14 -6.56
C ILE A 11 5.25 14.39 -5.22
N VAL A 12 4.49 14.85 -4.21
CA VAL A 12 4.44 14.18 -2.90
C VAL A 12 3.88 12.77 -3.03
N ALA A 13 2.81 12.58 -3.82
CA ALA A 13 2.23 11.27 -4.07
C ALA A 13 3.21 10.32 -4.76
N LEU A 14 4.00 10.81 -5.72
CA LEU A 14 4.99 10.00 -6.46
C LEU A 14 6.12 9.50 -5.54
N ILE A 15 6.63 10.37 -4.66
CA ILE A 15 7.62 9.99 -3.64
C ILE A 15 7.02 8.98 -2.66
N ALA A 16 5.81 9.25 -2.16
CA ALA A 16 5.09 8.36 -1.26
C ALA A 16 4.83 6.98 -1.87
N ASP A 17 4.40 6.94 -3.13
CA ASP A 17 4.12 5.71 -3.87
C ASP A 17 5.38 4.88 -4.09
N ALA A 18 6.53 5.50 -4.35
CA ALA A 18 7.82 4.79 -4.42
C ALA A 18 8.16 4.06 -3.11
N PHE A 19 7.91 4.68 -1.94
CA PHE A 19 8.06 4.00 -0.65
C PHE A 19 7.05 2.85 -0.47
N LEU A 20 5.81 3.01 -0.93
CA LEU A 20 4.79 1.95 -0.88
C LEU A 20 5.13 0.76 -1.77
N ILE A 21 5.69 1.01 -2.96
CA ILE A 21 6.18 -0.06 -3.85
C ILE A 21 7.27 -0.85 -3.12
N PHE A 22 8.23 -0.18 -2.47
CA PHE A 22 9.27 -0.86 -1.70
C PHE A 22 8.69 -1.70 -0.55
N PHE A 23 7.74 -1.16 0.22
CA PHE A 23 7.07 -1.93 1.28
C PHE A 23 6.25 -3.10 0.74
N SER A 24 5.62 -2.95 -0.43
CA SER A 24 4.86 -4.02 -1.07
C SER A 24 5.78 -5.15 -1.55
N ILE A 25 6.94 -4.82 -2.13
CA ILE A 25 7.97 -5.80 -2.51
C ILE A 25 8.48 -6.53 -1.28
N PHE A 26 8.77 -5.82 -0.18
CA PHE A 26 9.19 -6.45 1.07
C PHE A 26 8.14 -7.45 1.60
N HIS A 27 6.86 -7.10 1.55
CA HIS A 27 5.78 -8.02 1.92
C HIS A 27 5.75 -9.27 1.02
N VAL A 28 5.88 -9.11 -0.30
CA VAL A 28 5.85 -10.25 -1.24
C VAL A 28 7.03 -11.19 -0.98
N ILE A 29 8.25 -10.66 -0.82
CA ILE A 29 9.44 -11.46 -0.52
C ILE A 29 9.28 -12.15 0.83
N ALA A 30 8.78 -11.43 1.84
CA ALA A 30 8.61 -12.00 3.18
C ALA A 30 7.65 -13.19 3.20
N PHE A 31 6.59 -13.17 2.37
CA PHE A 31 5.69 -14.32 2.20
C PHE A 31 6.28 -15.44 1.35
N ASP A 32 7.17 -15.14 0.41
CA ASP A 32 7.87 -16.14 -0.38
C ASP A 32 8.92 -16.90 0.47
N GLU A 33 9.64 -16.20 1.36
CA GLU A 33 10.53 -16.78 2.37
C GLU A 33 9.78 -17.69 3.34
N LEU A 34 8.56 -17.29 3.76
CA LEU A 34 7.69 -18.12 4.59
C LEU A 34 7.25 -19.40 3.87
N LYS A 35 6.98 -19.30 2.56
CA LYS A 35 6.55 -20.45 1.74
C LYS A 35 7.68 -21.46 1.51
N THR A 36 8.91 -20.97 1.43
CA THR A 36 10.12 -21.79 1.27
C THR A 36 10.69 -22.30 2.60
N ASP A 37 10.00 -22.04 3.72
CA ASP A 37 10.37 -22.45 5.09
C ASP A 37 11.78 -21.96 5.50
N TYR A 38 12.18 -20.79 4.98
CA TYR A 38 13.52 -20.25 5.22
C TYR A 38 13.65 -19.57 6.60
N LYS A 39 12.53 -19.14 7.20
CA LYS A 39 12.51 -18.32 8.42
C LYS A 39 11.28 -18.61 9.28
N ASN A 40 11.42 -18.44 10.59
CA ASN A 40 10.33 -18.65 11.54
C ASN A 40 9.14 -17.69 11.29
N PRO A 41 7.89 -18.20 11.32
CA PRO A 41 6.69 -17.38 11.10
C PRO A 41 6.48 -16.29 12.15
N ILE A 42 6.91 -16.55 13.39
CA ILE A 42 6.77 -15.60 14.51
C ILE A 42 7.65 -14.37 14.26
N ASP A 43 8.92 -14.58 13.89
CA ASP A 43 9.88 -13.49 13.65
C ASP A 43 9.47 -12.64 12.43
N GLN A 44 8.90 -13.28 11.41
CA GLN A 44 8.40 -12.59 10.23
C GLN A 44 7.14 -11.78 10.52
N CYS A 45 6.16 -12.33 11.26
CA CYS A 45 4.97 -11.59 11.69
C CYS A 45 5.33 -10.39 12.58
N ASN A 46 6.31 -10.54 13.48
CA ASN A 46 6.79 -9.44 14.33
C ASN A 46 7.48 -8.33 13.53
N SER A 47 8.15 -8.66 12.42
CA SER A 47 8.79 -7.68 11.54
C SER A 47 7.77 -7.01 10.59
N LEU A 48 6.77 -7.74 10.11
CA LEU A 48 5.76 -7.24 9.16
C LEU A 48 4.67 -6.39 9.82
N ASN A 49 4.14 -6.80 10.98
CA ASN A 49 3.07 -6.07 11.68
C ASN A 49 3.30 -4.57 11.86
N PRO A 50 4.47 -4.13 12.36
CA PRO A 50 4.70 -2.71 12.57
C PRO A 50 4.84 -1.94 11.25
N LEU A 51 5.11 -2.60 10.12
CA LEU A 51 5.24 -1.98 8.80
C LEU A 51 3.89 -1.78 8.09
N VAL A 52 2.88 -2.59 8.41
CA VAL A 52 1.52 -2.47 7.83
C VAL A 52 0.84 -1.14 8.22
N LEU A 53 1.06 -0.67 9.44
CA LEU A 53 0.46 0.58 9.93
C LEU A 53 1.00 1.82 9.18
N PRO A 54 2.33 2.02 9.04
CA PRO A 54 2.92 3.04 8.19
C PRO A 54 2.44 2.98 6.74
N GLU A 55 2.30 1.79 6.14
CA GLU A 55 1.80 1.64 4.76
C GLU A 55 0.39 2.24 4.62
N TYR A 56 -0.53 1.88 5.51
CA TYR A 56 -1.91 2.39 5.47
C TYR A 56 -1.99 3.88 5.79
N LEU A 57 -1.20 4.36 6.74
CA LEU A 57 -1.14 5.78 7.10
C LEU A 57 -0.64 6.61 5.93
N LEU A 58 0.46 6.19 5.30
CA LEU A 58 1.08 6.89 4.18
C LEU A 58 0.15 6.86 2.96
N HIS A 59 -0.52 5.73 2.70
CA HIS A 59 -1.52 5.62 1.65
C HIS A 59 -2.73 6.54 1.86
N PHE A 60 -3.20 6.66 3.11
CA PHE A 60 -4.29 7.57 3.46
C PHE A 60 -3.87 9.04 3.36
N LEU A 61 -2.64 9.38 3.78
CA LEU A 61 -2.14 10.75 3.83
C LEU A 61 -2.07 11.38 2.44
N PHE A 62 -1.49 10.69 1.44
CA PHE A 62 -1.41 11.27 0.10
C PHE A 62 -2.80 11.35 -0.57
N ASN A 63 -3.70 10.40 -0.28
CA ASN A 63 -5.08 10.46 -0.78
C ASN A 63 -5.88 11.62 -0.17
N PHE A 64 -5.62 11.93 1.10
CA PHE A 64 -6.16 13.13 1.73
C PHE A 64 -5.62 14.40 1.05
N LEU A 65 -4.35 14.41 0.65
CA LEU A 65 -3.79 15.53 -0.12
C LEU A 65 -4.45 15.67 -1.51
N PHE A 66 -4.74 14.56 -2.20
CA PHE A 66 -5.52 14.57 -3.45
C PHE A 66 -6.94 15.12 -3.27
N LEU A 67 -7.58 14.85 -2.13
CA LEU A 67 -8.89 15.42 -1.80
C LEU A 67 -8.81 16.95 -1.71
N LEU A 68 -7.79 17.48 -1.04
CA LEU A 68 -7.58 18.93 -0.93
C LEU A 68 -7.27 19.57 -2.29
N ALA A 69 -6.55 18.84 -3.15
CA ALA A 69 -6.21 19.29 -4.51
C ALA A 69 -7.40 19.22 -5.50
N HIS A 70 -8.56 18.69 -5.07
CA HIS A 70 -9.76 18.48 -5.90
C HIS A 70 -9.50 17.57 -7.13
N GLU A 71 -8.54 16.65 -7.03
CA GLU A 71 -8.19 15.69 -8.07
C GLU A 71 -9.06 14.44 -7.97
N TRP A 72 -10.34 14.59 -8.32
CA TRP A 72 -11.38 13.56 -8.13
C TRP A 72 -11.10 12.24 -8.85
N PHE A 73 -10.49 12.29 -10.04
CA PHE A 73 -10.19 11.08 -10.81
C PHE A 73 -9.09 10.24 -10.15
N SER A 74 -8.00 10.89 -9.71
CA SER A 74 -6.90 10.28 -8.97
C SER A 74 -7.39 9.63 -7.67
N LEU A 75 -8.30 10.31 -6.98
CA LEU A 75 -8.93 9.79 -5.77
C LEU A 75 -9.80 8.58 -6.09
N ALA A 76 -10.64 8.65 -7.13
CA ALA A 76 -11.52 7.55 -7.55
C ALA A 76 -10.76 6.26 -7.88
N LEU A 77 -9.58 6.35 -8.48
CA LEU A 77 -8.71 5.19 -8.74
C LEU A 77 -8.18 4.55 -7.45
N ASN A 78 -7.97 5.33 -6.38
CA ASN A 78 -7.45 4.83 -5.11
C ASN A 78 -8.55 4.38 -4.12
N ILE A 79 -9.79 4.86 -4.26
CA ILE A 79 -10.94 4.43 -3.45
C ILE A 79 -11.06 2.90 -3.30
N PRO A 80 -10.99 2.07 -4.36
CA PRO A 80 -11.12 0.62 -4.20
C PRO A 80 -10.01 0.03 -3.32
N LEU A 81 -8.79 0.55 -3.42
CA LEU A 81 -7.66 0.09 -2.61
C LEU A 81 -7.81 0.52 -1.14
N ILE A 82 -8.26 1.75 -0.89
CA ILE A 82 -8.56 2.25 0.46
C ILE A 82 -9.70 1.46 1.11
N ALA A 83 -10.80 1.23 0.37
CA ALA A 83 -11.92 0.44 0.84
C ALA A 83 -11.48 -0.99 1.20
N TYR A 84 -10.59 -1.57 0.39
CA TYR A 84 -9.98 -2.86 0.67
C TYR A 84 -9.13 -2.84 1.95
N HIS A 85 -8.29 -1.82 2.17
CA HIS A 85 -7.54 -1.68 3.43
C HIS A 85 -8.44 -1.57 4.66
N ILE A 86 -9.53 -0.80 4.57
CA ILE A 86 -10.50 -0.67 5.67
C ILE A 86 -11.20 -2.00 5.93
N TYR A 87 -11.68 -2.68 4.88
CA TYR A 87 -12.34 -3.98 5.00
C TYR A 87 -11.41 -5.02 5.61
N ARG A 88 -10.14 -5.04 5.17
CA ARG A 88 -9.09 -5.91 5.68
C ARG A 88 -8.82 -5.66 7.16
N TYR A 89 -8.74 -4.39 7.55
CA TYR A 89 -8.53 -3.99 8.95
C TYR A 89 -9.76 -4.25 9.83
N LYS A 90 -10.98 -4.32 9.28
CA LYS A 90 -12.16 -4.73 10.07
C LYS A 90 -12.28 -6.25 10.22
N THR A 91 -11.87 -7.01 9.20
CA THR A 91 -12.02 -8.48 9.15
C THR A 91 -10.78 -9.21 9.68
N ARG A 92 -9.91 -8.52 10.42
CA ARG A 92 -8.69 -9.11 10.98
C ARG A 92 -9.02 -10.07 12.14
N PRO A 93 -8.23 -11.14 12.33
CA PRO A 93 -8.37 -12.00 13.50
C PRO A 93 -8.18 -11.19 14.79
N VAL A 94 -8.91 -11.55 15.84
CA VAL A 94 -8.74 -10.93 17.16
C VAL A 94 -7.38 -11.35 17.71
N MET A 95 -6.44 -10.41 17.80
CA MET A 95 -5.11 -10.62 18.35
C MET A 95 -4.88 -9.69 19.53
N SER A 96 -4.07 -10.13 20.50
CA SER A 96 -3.73 -9.36 21.70
C SER A 96 -2.81 -8.14 21.42
N GLY A 97 -2.25 -8.02 20.21
CA GLY A 97 -1.31 -6.98 19.83
C GLY A 97 -1.69 -6.21 18.56
N PRO A 98 -1.06 -5.05 18.32
CA PRO A 98 -1.26 -4.28 17.09
C PRO A 98 -0.72 -5.06 15.89
N GLY A 99 -1.62 -5.56 15.05
CA GLY A 99 -1.21 -6.37 13.91
C GLY A 99 -2.30 -6.84 12.95
N LEU A 100 -1.89 -7.23 11.75
CA LEU A 100 -2.77 -7.85 10.75
C LEU A 100 -2.52 -9.36 10.62
N TYR A 101 -1.30 -9.84 10.90
CA TYR A 101 -0.90 -11.22 10.67
C TYR A 101 -0.68 -11.98 11.98
N ASP A 102 -1.37 -13.10 12.15
CA ASP A 102 -1.18 -14.03 13.26
C ASP A 102 -0.31 -15.20 12.80
N PRO A 103 0.83 -15.48 13.46
CA PRO A 103 1.77 -16.53 13.08
C PRO A 103 1.13 -17.93 13.06
N THR A 104 0.06 -18.17 13.82
CA THR A 104 -0.63 -19.47 13.81
C THR A 104 -1.53 -19.62 12.58
N SER A 105 -2.20 -18.54 12.17
CA SER A 105 -3.10 -18.53 11.01
C SER A 105 -2.34 -18.47 9.67
N ILE A 106 -1.15 -17.85 9.64
CA ILE A 106 -0.39 -17.60 8.41
C ILE A 106 0.26 -18.88 7.85
N MET A 107 0.47 -19.89 8.68
CA MET A 107 1.02 -21.18 8.26
C MET A 107 0.02 -22.03 7.47
N ASN A 108 -1.27 -21.69 7.49
CA ASN A 108 -2.24 -22.38 6.63
C ASN A 108 -1.98 -22.03 5.17
N ALA A 109 -1.77 -23.04 4.32
CA ALA A 109 -1.43 -22.86 2.90
C ALA A 109 -2.45 -22.00 2.13
N ASP A 110 -3.74 -22.14 2.45
CA ASP A 110 -4.82 -21.34 1.84
C ASP A 110 -4.75 -19.86 2.26
N VAL A 111 -4.38 -19.58 3.51
CA VAL A 111 -4.21 -18.21 4.02
C VAL A 111 -2.96 -17.57 3.45
N LEU A 112 -1.86 -18.32 3.40
CA LEU A 112 -0.58 -17.86 2.85
C LEU A 112 -0.72 -17.50 1.36
N SER A 113 -1.32 -18.38 0.55
CA SER A 113 -1.55 -18.12 -0.88
C SER A 113 -2.46 -16.91 -1.11
N LYS A 114 -3.48 -16.72 -0.26
CA LYS A 114 -4.33 -15.52 -0.28
C LYS A 114 -3.54 -14.26 0.05
N CYS A 115 -2.74 -14.26 1.12
CA CYS A 115 -1.90 -13.11 1.51
C CYS A 115 -0.84 -12.79 0.44
N GLN A 116 -0.24 -13.79 -0.17
CA GLN A 116 0.71 -13.62 -1.27
C GLN A 116 0.03 -12.95 -2.47
N ARG A 117 -1.15 -13.46 -2.88
CA ARG A 117 -1.92 -12.87 -3.98
C ARG A 117 -2.31 -11.42 -3.70
N GLU A 118 -2.65 -11.09 -2.46
CA GLU A 118 -2.96 -9.72 -2.06
C GLU A 118 -1.74 -8.79 -2.17
N GLY A 119 -0.56 -9.26 -1.76
CA GLY A 119 0.69 -8.51 -1.97
C GLY A 119 0.96 -8.23 -3.45
N TRP A 120 0.79 -9.22 -4.32
CA TRP A 120 0.95 -9.05 -5.77
C TRP A 120 -0.07 -8.09 -6.39
N ILE A 121 -1.35 -8.17 -5.98
CA ILE A 121 -2.38 -7.25 -6.47
C ILE A 121 -2.07 -5.82 -6.02
N LYS A 122 -1.70 -5.62 -4.75
CA LYS A 122 -1.30 -4.30 -4.25
C LYS A 122 -0.11 -3.74 -5.01
N LEU A 123 0.93 -4.55 -5.25
CA LEU A 123 2.09 -4.16 -6.03
C LEU A 123 1.69 -3.71 -7.44
N ALA A 124 0.82 -4.46 -8.12
CA ALA A 124 0.33 -4.09 -9.44
C ALA A 124 -0.46 -2.78 -9.41
N CYS A 125 -1.33 -2.59 -8.41
CA CYS A 125 -2.06 -1.33 -8.23
C CYS A 125 -1.12 -0.13 -8.01
N TYR A 126 -0.14 -0.24 -7.10
CA TYR A 126 0.83 0.84 -6.86
C TYR A 126 1.66 1.13 -8.11
N LEU A 127 2.13 0.10 -8.82
CA LEU A 127 2.90 0.30 -10.04
C LEU A 127 2.08 1.04 -11.13
N LEU A 128 0.80 0.71 -11.28
CA LEU A 128 -0.07 1.42 -12.22
C LEU A 128 -0.34 2.86 -11.78
N SER A 129 -0.58 3.07 -10.48
CA SER A 129 -0.74 4.40 -9.87
C SER A 129 0.52 5.25 -10.03
N PHE A 130 1.72 4.67 -9.93
CA PHE A 130 3.00 5.36 -10.15
C PHE A 130 3.08 6.02 -11.53
N PHE A 131 2.82 5.25 -12.60
CA PHE A 131 2.83 5.78 -13.97
C PHE A 131 1.75 6.84 -14.16
N TYR A 132 0.59 6.65 -13.54
CA TYR A 132 -0.50 7.63 -13.58
C TYR A 132 -0.14 8.93 -12.86
N TYR A 133 0.49 8.90 -11.68
CA TYR A 133 0.95 10.10 -10.97
C TYR A 133 2.06 10.83 -11.72
N LEU A 134 2.93 10.10 -12.41
CA LEU A 134 3.94 10.69 -13.30
C LEU A 134 3.27 11.46 -14.44
N TYR A 135 2.26 10.86 -15.08
CA TYR A 135 1.47 11.54 -16.11
C TYR A 135 0.74 12.77 -15.56
N GLY A 136 0.05 12.64 -14.43
CA GLY A 136 -0.67 13.75 -13.77
C GLY A 136 0.24 14.91 -13.39
N MET A 137 1.44 14.60 -12.87
CA MET A 137 2.48 15.60 -12.58
C MET A 137 2.86 16.36 -13.85
N ILE A 138 3.23 15.67 -14.92
CA ILE A 138 3.64 16.30 -16.20
C ILE A 138 2.51 17.14 -16.77
N TYR A 139 1.29 16.61 -16.79
CA TYR A 139 0.12 17.33 -17.31
C TYR A 139 -0.12 18.63 -16.51
N SER A 140 -0.10 18.55 -15.18
CA SER A 140 -0.30 19.72 -14.30
C SER A 140 0.81 20.77 -14.38
N LEU A 141 2.02 20.39 -14.80
CA LEU A 141 3.15 21.29 -15.03
C LEU A 141 3.15 21.94 -16.41
N ILE A 142 2.58 21.27 -17.42
CA ILE A 142 2.50 21.79 -18.79
C ILE A 142 1.24 22.62 -19.01
N SER A 143 0.13 22.29 -18.36
CA SER A 143 -1.14 23.00 -18.53
C SER A 143 -1.22 24.33 -17.75
N THR A 144 -0.10 24.81 -17.19
CA THR A 144 0.05 26.15 -16.60
C THR A 144 0.51 27.17 -17.62
#